data_AF-A0A2D8C0R9-F1
#
_entry.id   AF-A0A2D8C0R9-F1
#
_cell.length_a   1.000
_cell.length_b   1.000
_cell.length_c   1.000
_cell.angle_alpha   90.00
_cell.angle_beta   90.00
_cell.angle_gamma   90.00
#
_symmetry.space_group_name_H-M   'P 1'
#
loop_
_entity.id
_entity.type
_entity.pdbx_description
1 polymer ?
#
loop_
_entity_poly.entity_id
_entity_poly.type
_entity_poly.pdbx_seq_one_letter_code
_entity_poly.pdbx_strand_id
1 'polypeptide(L)'
;MDQDIERLFEKMCDPNESEAYLFADKLGLKADEEAKNRLIEMIKGDNWEVAYLACRALSKTHWQEEALDAIFEVIFDKKNKNLQGAFVQILEEYNLSERFVDVFRVYLFGNFKASTLAKDLLDQVEFEITPRTIRKAEKHWNHYLHNPEDEGSVAIKKSEVEPMLLEMRELFS
;
A
#
# COMPACT_ATOMS: atom_id res chain seq x y z
N MET A 1 14.74 -20.84 -11.91
CA MET A 1 13.99 -21.02 -10.64
C MET A 1 14.30 -22.36 -9.99
N ASP A 2 14.56 -22.36 -8.67
CA ASP A 2 14.69 -23.57 -7.84
C ASP A 2 13.37 -24.37 -7.81
N GLN A 3 13.43 -25.70 -7.85
CA GLN A 3 12.25 -26.59 -7.77
C GLN A 3 11.46 -26.36 -6.48
N ASP A 4 12.16 -26.00 -5.39
CA ASP A 4 11.53 -25.64 -4.13
C ASP A 4 10.68 -24.37 -4.25
N ILE A 5 11.17 -23.35 -4.96
CA ILE A 5 10.46 -22.08 -5.16
C ILE A 5 9.21 -22.30 -6.02
N GLU A 6 9.30 -23.10 -7.08
CA GLU A 6 8.13 -23.39 -7.93
C GLU A 6 7.03 -24.09 -7.13
N ARG A 7 7.39 -25.07 -6.31
CA ARG A 7 6.43 -25.75 -5.43
C ARG A 7 5.76 -24.79 -4.44
N LEU A 8 6.49 -23.79 -3.94
CA LEU A 8 5.91 -22.77 -3.06
C LEU A 8 4.91 -21.87 -3.81
N PHE A 9 5.20 -21.49 -5.06
CA PHE A 9 4.24 -20.78 -5.89
C PHE A 9 2.98 -21.59 -6.14
N GLU A 10 3.11 -22.86 -6.53
CA GLU A 10 1.96 -23.75 -6.75
C GLU A 10 1.07 -23.83 -5.52
N LYS A 11 1.67 -24.00 -4.33
CA LYS A 11 0.94 -24.09 -3.07
C LYS A 11 0.32 -22.77 -2.62
N MET A 12 0.99 -21.65 -2.84
CA MET A 12 0.44 -20.34 -2.56
C MET A 12 -0.78 -20.03 -3.45
N CYS A 13 -0.82 -20.56 -4.67
CA CYS A 13 -1.88 -20.26 -5.65
C CYS A 13 -3.00 -21.31 -5.70
N ASP A 14 -2.91 -22.39 -4.92
CA ASP A 14 -3.93 -23.43 -4.88
C ASP A 14 -5.16 -22.93 -4.08
N PRO A 15 -6.34 -22.78 -4.70
CA PRO A 15 -7.53 -22.28 -4.02
C PRO A 15 -8.06 -23.24 -2.94
N ASN A 16 -7.59 -24.50 -2.91
CA ASN A 16 -7.95 -25.47 -1.89
C ASN A 16 -6.93 -25.51 -0.73
N GLU A 17 -5.84 -24.74 -0.83
CA GLU A 17 -4.79 -24.72 0.19
C GLU A 17 -5.17 -23.78 1.33
N SER A 18 -5.69 -24.34 2.42
CA SER A 18 -6.09 -23.57 3.61
C SER A 18 -4.92 -22.83 4.27
N GLU A 19 -3.68 -23.25 4.00
CA GLU A 19 -2.46 -22.66 4.53
C GLU A 19 -1.67 -21.84 3.50
N ALA A 20 -2.32 -21.35 2.43
CA ALA A 20 -1.67 -20.59 1.34
C ALA A 20 -0.77 -19.44 1.85
N TYR A 21 -1.17 -18.78 2.94
CA TYR A 21 -0.39 -17.72 3.58
C TYR A 21 0.95 -18.20 4.17
N LEU A 22 1.05 -19.44 4.68
CA LEU A 22 2.31 -20.01 5.15
C LEU A 22 3.27 -20.26 3.99
N PHE A 23 2.74 -20.60 2.82
CA PHE A 23 3.54 -20.78 1.61
C PHE A 23 4.01 -19.44 1.06
N ALA A 24 3.18 -18.40 1.10
CA ALA A 24 3.59 -17.03 0.78
C ALA A 24 4.75 -16.56 1.68
N ASP A 25 4.65 -16.76 3.00
CA ASP A 25 5.71 -16.38 3.94
C ASP A 25 7.02 -17.14 3.65
N LYS A 26 6.94 -18.46 3.44
CA LYS A 26 8.11 -19.29 3.08
C LYS A 26 8.72 -18.89 1.75
N LEU A 27 7.88 -18.54 0.77
CA LEU A 27 8.32 -18.07 -0.54
C LEU A 27 9.10 -16.77 -0.41
N GLY A 28 8.60 -15.80 0.36
CA GLY A 28 9.29 -14.54 0.62
C GLY A 28 10.67 -14.75 1.25
N LEU A 29 10.79 -15.65 2.23
CA LEU A 29 12.08 -15.95 2.87
C LEU A 29 13.11 -16.62 1.93
N LYS A 30 12.66 -17.24 0.85
CA LYS A 30 13.52 -17.93 -0.14
C LYS A 30 13.62 -17.21 -1.49
N ALA A 31 12.90 -16.09 -1.66
CA ALA A 31 12.76 -15.45 -2.96
C ALA A 31 14.13 -14.98 -3.48
N ASP A 32 14.40 -15.33 -4.73
CA ASP A 32 15.48 -14.76 -5.53
C ASP A 32 14.92 -13.67 -6.46
N GLU A 33 15.79 -13.09 -7.30
CA GLU A 33 15.40 -12.02 -8.22
C GLU A 33 14.31 -12.47 -9.22
N GLU A 34 14.34 -13.73 -9.65
CA GLU A 34 13.35 -14.31 -10.57
C GLU A 34 11.98 -14.45 -9.86
N ALA A 35 11.98 -14.99 -8.64
CA ALA A 35 10.79 -15.09 -7.80
C ALA A 35 10.21 -13.71 -7.46
N LYS A 36 11.05 -12.72 -7.14
CA LYS A 36 10.63 -11.33 -6.90
C LYS A 36 9.90 -10.76 -8.12
N ASN A 37 10.45 -10.90 -9.32
CA ASN A 37 9.81 -10.39 -10.55
C ASN A 37 8.45 -11.05 -10.77
N ARG A 38 8.36 -12.38 -10.60
CA ARG A 38 7.08 -13.10 -10.71
C ARG A 38 6.07 -12.63 -9.67
N LEU A 39 6.47 -12.42 -8.42
CA LEU A 39 5.60 -11.89 -7.37
C LEU A 39 5.07 -10.49 -7.71
N ILE A 40 5.91 -9.60 -8.23
CA ILE A 40 5.50 -8.25 -8.69
C ILE A 40 4.48 -8.35 -9.82
N GLU A 41 4.67 -9.25 -10.79
CA GLU A 41 3.68 -9.48 -11.85
C GLU A 41 2.35 -10.00 -11.30
N MET A 42 2.39 -10.89 -10.30
CA MET A 42 1.20 -11.44 -9.65
C MET A 42 0.41 -10.38 -8.88
N ILE A 43 1.07 -9.40 -8.25
CA ILE A 43 0.39 -8.26 -7.62
C ILE A 43 -0.51 -7.53 -8.62
N LYS A 44 -0.05 -7.35 -9.86
CA LYS A 44 -0.77 -6.62 -10.92
C LYS A 44 -1.80 -7.46 -11.67
N GLY A 45 -1.88 -8.76 -11.37
CA GLY A 45 -2.81 -9.70 -11.97
C GLY A 45 -4.27 -9.43 -11.61
N ASP A 46 -5.17 -10.27 -12.12
CA ASP A 46 -6.62 -10.10 -11.93
C ASP A 46 -7.18 -10.93 -10.76
N ASN A 47 -6.44 -11.93 -10.26
CA ASN A 47 -6.83 -12.67 -9.07
C ASN A 47 -6.33 -11.94 -7.82
N TRP A 48 -7.24 -11.23 -7.14
CA TRP A 48 -6.90 -10.40 -5.99
C TRP A 48 -6.39 -11.19 -4.77
N GLU A 49 -6.84 -12.43 -4.57
CA GLU A 49 -6.38 -13.28 -3.46
C GLU A 49 -4.92 -13.66 -3.67
N VAL A 50 -4.58 -14.03 -4.90
CA VAL A 50 -3.19 -14.32 -5.31
C VAL A 50 -2.33 -13.06 -5.25
N ALA A 51 -2.86 -11.91 -5.69
CA ALA A 51 -2.16 -10.63 -5.59
C ALA A 51 -1.86 -10.27 -4.12
N TYR A 52 -2.83 -10.46 -3.21
CA TYR A 52 -2.64 -10.23 -1.78
C TYR A 52 -1.59 -11.16 -1.18
N LEU A 53 -1.59 -12.44 -1.54
CA LEU A 53 -0.55 -13.39 -1.11
C LEU A 53 0.83 -13.03 -1.67
N ALA A 54 0.90 -12.52 -2.90
CA ALA A 54 2.15 -12.04 -3.49
C ALA A 54 2.69 -10.81 -2.74
N CYS A 55 1.83 -9.87 -2.33
CA CYS A 55 2.20 -8.77 -1.43
C CYS A 55 2.76 -9.34 -0.11
N ARG A 56 2.05 -10.28 0.52
CA ARG A 56 2.51 -10.89 1.77
C ARG A 56 3.87 -11.55 1.62
N ALA A 57 4.11 -12.31 0.55
CA ALA A 57 5.41 -12.90 0.29
C ALA A 57 6.51 -11.83 0.16
N LEU A 58 6.26 -10.78 -0.62
CA LEU A 58 7.23 -9.68 -0.81
C LEU A 58 7.53 -8.90 0.48
N SER A 59 6.59 -8.83 1.44
CA SER A 59 6.84 -8.23 2.77
C SER A 59 7.95 -8.92 3.56
N LYS A 60 8.23 -10.20 3.25
CA LYS A 60 9.31 -10.98 3.90
C LYS A 60 10.64 -10.86 3.17
N THR A 61 10.71 -10.03 2.13
CA THR A 61 11.91 -9.81 1.33
C THR A 61 12.57 -8.46 1.65
N HIS A 62 13.74 -8.22 1.05
CA HIS A 62 14.43 -6.93 1.11
C HIS A 62 14.00 -5.96 -0.01
N TRP A 63 13.27 -6.42 -1.04
CA TRP A 63 12.76 -5.62 -2.15
C TRP A 63 11.46 -4.87 -1.78
N GLN A 64 11.47 -4.18 -0.65
CA GLN A 64 10.26 -3.54 -0.12
C GLN A 64 9.81 -2.37 -1.00
N GLU A 65 10.73 -1.57 -1.53
CA GLU A 65 10.37 -0.39 -2.32
C GLU A 65 9.72 -0.76 -3.65
N GLU A 66 10.25 -1.76 -4.36
CA GLU A 66 9.67 -2.26 -5.60
C GLU A 66 8.31 -2.91 -5.37
N ALA A 67 8.14 -3.60 -4.24
CA ALA A 67 6.86 -4.14 -3.85
C ALA A 67 5.85 -3.02 -3.55
N LEU A 68 6.23 -1.99 -2.78
CA LEU A 68 5.38 -0.85 -2.46
C LEU A 68 4.94 -0.10 -3.71
N ASP A 69 5.83 0.10 -4.68
CA ASP A 69 5.48 0.70 -5.97
C ASP A 69 4.38 -0.09 -6.69
N ALA A 70 4.50 -1.43 -6.73
CA ALA A 70 3.48 -2.29 -7.33
C ALA A 70 2.16 -2.29 -6.54
N ILE A 71 2.22 -2.30 -5.21
CA ILE A 71 1.03 -2.29 -4.35
C ILE A 71 0.26 -0.98 -4.50
N PHE A 72 0.94 0.17 -4.46
CA PHE A 72 0.27 1.45 -4.64
C PHE A 72 -0.32 1.61 -6.04
N GLU A 73 0.34 1.11 -7.09
CA GLU A 73 -0.23 1.06 -8.43
C GLU A 73 -1.58 0.32 -8.44
N VAL A 74 -1.65 -0.84 -7.80
CA VAL A 74 -2.86 -1.66 -7.68
C VAL A 74 -3.93 -1.00 -6.81
N ILE A 75 -3.55 -0.33 -5.70
CA ILE A 75 -4.48 0.45 -4.87
C ILE A 75 -5.13 1.57 -5.68
N PHE A 76 -4.37 2.27 -6.53
CA PHE A 76 -4.92 3.39 -7.30
C PHE A 76 -5.59 2.97 -8.63
N ASP A 77 -5.52 1.70 -9.01
CA ASP A 77 -6.27 1.20 -10.16
C ASP A 77 -7.77 1.20 -9.87
N LYS A 78 -8.54 1.82 -10.77
CA LYS A 78 -10.00 1.90 -10.70
C LYS A 78 -10.65 0.52 -10.68
N LYS A 79 -10.05 -0.48 -11.34
CA LYS A 79 -10.59 -1.86 -11.34
C LYS A 79 -10.63 -2.45 -9.92
N ASN A 80 -9.75 -1.99 -9.04
CA ASN A 80 -9.59 -2.47 -7.68
C ASN A 80 -10.29 -1.58 -6.63
N LYS A 81 -11.15 -0.63 -7.03
CA LYS A 81 -11.78 0.31 -6.08
C LYS A 81 -12.47 -0.39 -4.90
N ASN A 82 -13.08 -1.56 -5.09
CA ASN A 82 -13.71 -2.33 -4.00
C ASN A 82 -12.72 -3.14 -3.15
N LEU A 83 -11.50 -3.36 -3.63
CA LEU A 83 -10.45 -4.15 -2.99
C LEU A 83 -9.36 -3.31 -2.34
N GLN A 84 -9.36 -1.98 -2.55
CA GLN A 84 -8.35 -1.07 -1.99
C GLN A 84 -8.07 -1.32 -0.52
N GLY A 85 -9.12 -1.51 0.30
CA GLY A 85 -8.94 -1.75 1.74
C GLY A 85 -8.15 -3.02 2.07
N ALA A 86 -8.18 -4.06 1.24
CA ALA A 86 -7.36 -5.25 1.43
C ALA A 86 -5.88 -4.96 1.13
N PHE A 87 -5.60 -4.24 0.04
CA PHE A 87 -4.24 -3.84 -0.32
C PHE A 87 -3.65 -2.78 0.61
N VAL A 88 -4.47 -1.94 1.24
CA VAL A 88 -3.99 -1.00 2.26
C VAL A 88 -3.65 -1.74 3.55
N GLN A 89 -4.41 -2.75 3.93
CA GLN A 89 -4.14 -3.54 5.13
C GLN A 89 -2.77 -4.25 5.07
N ILE A 90 -2.36 -4.76 3.91
CA ILE A 90 -1.05 -5.42 3.80
C ILE A 90 0.13 -4.44 3.95
N LEU A 91 -0.08 -3.12 3.81
CA LEU A 91 0.96 -2.12 4.01
C LEU A 91 1.49 -2.11 5.46
N GLU A 92 0.74 -2.63 6.44
CA GLU A 92 1.18 -2.81 7.82
C GLU A 92 2.41 -3.74 7.96
N GLU A 93 2.65 -4.60 6.96
CA GLU A 93 3.80 -5.51 6.92
C GLU A 93 5.06 -4.87 6.30
N TYR A 94 4.97 -3.60 5.88
CA TYR A 94 6.05 -2.89 5.18
C TYR A 94 6.57 -1.70 5.98
N ASN A 95 7.82 -1.32 5.72
CA ASN A 95 8.35 -0.04 6.15
C ASN A 95 7.77 1.07 5.26
N LEU A 96 6.96 1.96 5.83
CA LEU A 96 6.30 3.06 5.12
C LEU A 96 6.92 4.43 5.37
N SER A 97 8.05 4.51 6.10
CA SER A 97 8.68 5.77 6.53
C SER A 97 8.86 6.80 5.40
N GLU A 98 9.23 6.37 4.19
CA GLU A 98 9.39 7.24 3.02
C GLU A 98 8.12 7.42 2.16
N ARG A 99 7.01 6.75 2.51
CA ARG A 99 5.78 6.64 1.70
C ARG A 99 4.62 7.51 2.17
N PHE A 100 4.90 8.56 2.95
CA PHE A 100 3.87 9.50 3.45
C PHE A 100 2.90 9.97 2.35
N VAL A 101 3.43 10.44 1.22
CA VAL A 101 2.59 11.02 0.15
C VAL A 101 1.67 9.95 -0.46
N ASP A 102 2.12 8.71 -0.57
CA ASP A 102 1.32 7.63 -1.13
C ASP A 102 0.20 7.23 -0.17
N VAL A 103 0.51 7.02 1.12
CA VAL A 103 -0.49 6.76 2.16
C VAL A 103 -1.48 7.93 2.26
N PHE A 104 -1.00 9.17 2.24
CA PHE A 104 -1.82 10.37 2.25
C PHE A 104 -2.79 10.43 1.07
N ARG A 105 -2.36 10.04 -0.13
CA ARG A 105 -3.24 9.94 -1.30
C ARG A 105 -4.30 8.86 -1.13
N VAL A 106 -3.96 7.71 -0.53
CA VAL A 106 -4.96 6.68 -0.20
C VAL A 106 -5.98 7.23 0.79
N TYR A 107 -5.53 7.96 1.82
CA TYR A 107 -6.43 8.63 2.74
C TYR A 107 -7.36 9.60 2.00
N LEU A 108 -6.87 10.41 1.06
CA LEU A 108 -7.72 11.37 0.35
C LEU A 108 -8.71 10.72 -0.64
N PHE A 109 -8.28 9.73 -1.42
CA PHE A 109 -9.00 9.25 -2.62
C PHE A 109 -9.42 7.76 -2.56
N GLY A 110 -9.03 7.05 -1.51
CA GLY A 110 -9.42 5.66 -1.29
C GLY A 110 -10.91 5.52 -0.99
N ASN A 111 -11.45 4.32 -1.18
CA ASN A 111 -12.76 3.96 -0.67
C ASN A 111 -12.81 4.09 0.87
N PHE A 112 -13.99 4.01 1.47
CA PHE A 112 -14.16 4.21 2.92
C PHE A 112 -13.19 3.37 3.79
N LYS A 113 -13.06 2.07 3.50
CA LYS A 113 -12.16 1.17 4.24
C LYS A 113 -10.69 1.56 4.06
N ALA A 114 -10.26 1.80 2.81
CA ALA A 114 -8.91 2.21 2.47
C ALA A 114 -8.55 3.56 3.10
N SER A 115 -9.45 4.53 3.05
CA SER A 115 -9.27 5.84 3.68
C SER A 115 -9.13 5.72 5.20
N THR A 116 -9.91 4.85 5.85
CA THR A 116 -9.85 4.66 7.30
C THR A 116 -8.50 4.06 7.69
N LEU A 117 -8.10 2.96 7.06
CA LEU A 117 -6.81 2.30 7.34
C LEU A 117 -5.62 3.23 7.03
N ALA A 118 -5.69 4.01 5.94
CA ALA A 118 -4.65 4.97 5.64
C ALA A 118 -4.55 6.09 6.67
N LYS A 119 -5.66 6.49 7.30
CA LYS A 119 -5.62 7.44 8.43
C LYS A 119 -4.88 6.84 9.62
N ASP A 120 -5.17 5.59 9.96
CA ASP A 120 -4.48 4.89 11.06
C ASP A 120 -2.97 4.81 10.78
N LEU A 121 -2.58 4.50 9.54
CA LEU A 121 -1.17 4.50 9.14
C LEU A 121 -0.53 5.90 9.25
N LEU A 122 -1.23 6.96 8.85
CA LEU A 122 -0.75 8.34 8.97
C LEU A 122 -0.51 8.75 10.43
N ASP A 123 -1.28 8.20 11.36
CA ASP A 123 -1.20 8.52 12.80
C ASP A 123 -0.17 7.67 13.55
N GLN A 124 0.14 6.47 13.06
CA GLN A 124 0.98 5.50 13.76
C GLN A 124 2.41 5.41 13.22
N VAL A 125 2.60 5.63 11.90
CA VAL A 125 3.91 5.51 11.27
C VAL A 125 4.71 6.79 11.47
N GLU A 126 5.97 6.64 11.88
CA GLU A 126 6.94 7.74 11.89
C GLU A 126 7.49 7.95 10.47
N PHE A 127 7.03 9.00 9.80
CA PHE A 127 7.43 9.29 8.42
C PHE A 127 8.65 10.23 8.35
N GLU A 128 9.52 9.97 7.37
CA GLU A 128 10.58 10.87 6.98
C GLU A 128 10.01 12.05 6.18
N ILE A 129 9.63 13.11 6.89
CA ILE A 129 9.12 14.31 6.26
C ILE A 129 10.27 15.14 5.71
N THR A 130 10.10 15.64 4.49
CA THR A 130 11.01 16.60 3.86
C THR A 130 10.20 17.79 3.31
N PRO A 131 10.84 18.93 3.01
CA PRO A 131 10.14 20.03 2.33
C PRO A 131 9.52 19.61 0.98
N ARG A 132 10.07 18.58 0.31
CA ARG A 132 9.49 18.03 -0.92
C ARG A 132 8.22 17.23 -0.63
N THR A 133 8.20 16.46 0.45
CA THR A 133 7.03 15.70 0.93
C THR A 133 5.86 16.64 1.18
N ILE A 134 6.09 17.74 1.91
CA ILE A 134 5.07 18.77 2.22
C ILE A 134 4.46 19.36 0.96
N ARG A 135 5.28 19.85 0.02
CA ARG A 135 4.79 20.43 -1.24
C ARG A 135 3.94 19.45 -2.06
N LYS A 136 4.31 18.16 -2.06
CA LYS A 136 3.52 17.12 -2.74
C LYS A 136 2.18 16.89 -2.02
N ALA A 137 2.18 16.80 -0.70
CA ALA A 137 0.98 16.62 0.10
C ALA A 137 0.00 17.79 -0.09
N GLU A 138 0.49 19.04 -0.01
CA GLU A 138 -0.30 20.24 -0.28
C GLU A 138 -0.90 20.24 -1.69
N LYS A 139 -0.14 19.79 -2.71
CA LYS A 139 -0.66 19.63 -4.07
C LYS A 139 -1.83 18.65 -4.11
N HIS A 140 -1.72 17.49 -3.46
CA HIS A 140 -2.80 16.50 -3.42
C HIS A 140 -4.01 16.99 -2.60
N TRP A 141 -3.77 17.69 -1.50
CA TRP A 141 -4.82 18.30 -0.70
C TRP A 141 -5.60 19.34 -1.51
N ASN A 142 -4.90 20.25 -2.20
CA ASN A 142 -5.53 21.21 -3.10
C ASN A 142 -6.32 20.52 -4.21
N HIS A 143 -5.81 19.42 -4.79
CA HIS A 143 -6.56 18.66 -5.79
C HIS A 143 -7.87 18.09 -5.21
N TYR A 144 -7.82 17.51 -4.00
CA TYR A 144 -8.97 16.96 -3.31
C TYR A 144 -10.02 18.03 -2.98
N LEU A 145 -9.62 19.22 -2.53
CA LEU A 145 -10.54 20.33 -2.25
C LEU A 145 -11.40 20.73 -3.46
N HIS A 146 -10.87 20.57 -4.68
CA HIS A 146 -11.60 20.86 -5.91
C HIS A 146 -12.33 19.64 -6.48
N ASN A 147 -12.00 18.41 -6.02
CA ASN A 147 -12.50 17.15 -6.54
C ASN A 147 -12.72 16.14 -5.40
N PRO A 148 -13.61 16.43 -4.45
CA PRO A 148 -13.85 15.50 -3.34
C PRO A 148 -14.59 14.25 -3.84
N GLU A 149 -14.31 13.10 -3.22
CA GLU A 149 -15.05 11.85 -3.49
C GLU A 149 -16.52 11.96 -3.04
N ASP A 150 -16.78 12.74 -1.98
CA ASP A 150 -18.11 13.05 -1.46
C ASP A 150 -18.12 14.46 -0.83
N GLU A 151 -19.16 15.26 -1.07
CA GLU A 151 -19.23 16.66 -0.58
C GLU A 151 -19.20 16.74 0.96
N GLY A 152 -19.78 15.76 1.66
CA GLY A 152 -19.77 15.68 3.12
C GLY A 152 -18.41 15.37 3.72
N SER A 153 -17.52 14.72 2.95
CA SER A 153 -16.20 14.32 3.41
C SER A 153 -15.20 15.48 3.53
N VAL A 154 -15.43 16.60 2.82
CA VAL A 154 -14.50 17.75 2.80
C VAL A 154 -14.30 18.35 4.19
N ALA A 155 -15.39 18.56 4.95
CA ALA A 155 -15.31 19.20 6.26
C ALA A 155 -14.48 18.36 7.24
N ILE A 156 -14.69 17.03 7.23
CA ILE A 156 -13.96 16.08 8.07
C ILE A 156 -12.49 16.07 7.68
N LYS A 157 -12.18 15.85 6.39
CA LYS A 157 -10.79 15.82 5.92
C LYS A 157 -10.09 17.14 6.16
N LYS A 158 -10.77 18.28 6.01
CA LYS A 158 -10.19 19.60 6.30
C LYS A 158 -9.76 19.71 7.76
N SER A 159 -10.60 19.25 8.69
CA SER A 159 -10.30 19.26 10.12
C SER A 159 -9.12 18.37 10.52
N GLU A 160 -8.81 17.34 9.71
CA GLU A 160 -7.71 16.41 9.97
C GLU A 160 -6.42 16.79 9.22
N VAL A 161 -6.54 17.22 7.96
CA VAL A 161 -5.41 17.47 7.05
C VAL A 161 -4.75 18.82 7.30
N GLU A 162 -5.51 19.88 7.55
CA GLU A 162 -4.91 21.20 7.72
C GLU A 162 -4.00 21.30 8.95
N PRO A 163 -4.37 20.75 10.13
CA PRO A 163 -3.45 20.65 11.26
C PRO A 163 -2.23 19.80 10.95
N MET A 164 -2.41 18.62 10.34
CA MET A 164 -1.31 17.73 9.95
C MET A 164 -0.28 18.45 9.05
N LEU A 165 -0.75 19.15 8.01
CA LEU A 165 0.14 19.91 7.13
C LEU A 165 0.81 21.10 7.83
N LEU A 166 0.16 21.70 8.82
CA LEU A 166 0.75 22.76 9.64
C LEU A 166 1.90 22.22 10.49
N GLU A 167 1.66 21.15 11.24
CA GLU A 167 2.68 20.49 12.06
C GLU A 167 3.89 20.07 11.22
N MET A 168 3.65 19.50 10.04
CA MET A 168 4.74 19.14 9.11
C MET A 168 5.58 20.35 8.68
N ARG A 169 4.98 21.54 8.48
CA ARG A 169 5.72 22.76 8.12
C ARG A 169 6.53 23.29 9.29
N GLU A 170 6.02 23.17 10.51
CA GLU A 170 6.70 23.63 11.72
C GLU A 170 7.99 22.85 11.99
N LEU A 171 8.11 21.61 11.50
CA LEU A 171 9.37 20.83 11.55
C LEU A 171 10.56 21.52 10.83
N PHE A 172 10.29 22.45 9.90
CA PHE A 172 11.30 23.14 9.09
C PHE A 172 11.28 24.66 9.25
N SER A 173 10.54 25.16 10.24
CA SER A 173 10.39 26.60 10.52
C SER A 173 11.44 27.12 11.50
#